data_AF-A0AAJ1X3M3-F1
#
_entry.id   AF-A0AAJ1X3M3-F1
#
_cell.length_a   1.000
_cell.length_b   1.000
_cell.length_c   1.000
_cell.angle_alpha   90.00
_cell.angle_beta   90.00
_cell.angle_gamma   90.00
#
_symmetry.space_group_name_H-M   'P 1'
#
loop_
_entity.id
_entity.type
_entity.pdbx_description
1 polymer ?
#
loop_
_entity_poly.entity_id
_entity_poly.type
_entity_poly.pdbx_seq_one_letter_code
_entity_poly.pdbx_strand_id
1 'polypeptide(L)'
;MQITPIQQHLVREMFWYAADDDYICARLSAQNGLFRHFSWNAAQCVEKLTKCIILLNGGSAKFNHSFFKPLKEKVIEPYKRCFPETLDVSAFCKVKDSMAHYASEELFDFAERIEEYGHTNGRYRQIPARVLPFDLQKLDLLVFFLRRLCAPMPLNASQRKQHILSLQEDFLFTTATQWPTVNGFTFKGKEDALRRDNTANFPELFDELPGGWASAVAAAPLETAKWTGLASTEDLSWLKSVAKI
;
A
#
# COMPACT_ATOMS: atom_id res chain seq x y z
N MET A 1 -23.01 4.99 1.24
CA MET A 1 -22.99 6.35 1.85
C MET A 1 -21.89 7.14 1.15
N GLN A 2 -22.15 8.38 0.76
CA GLN A 2 -21.12 9.21 0.11
C GLN A 2 -20.27 9.87 1.19
N ILE A 3 -18.95 9.75 1.08
CA ILE A 3 -18.01 10.43 1.98
C ILE A 3 -17.70 11.82 1.45
N THR A 4 -17.63 12.80 2.35
CA THR A 4 -17.34 14.20 2.00
C THR A 4 -15.88 14.36 1.55
N PRO A 5 -15.50 15.44 0.85
CA PRO A 5 -14.11 15.72 0.52
C PRO A 5 -13.19 15.78 1.76
N ILE A 6 -13.68 16.31 2.87
CA ILE A 6 -12.95 16.37 4.14
C ILE A 6 -12.74 14.96 4.71
N GLN A 7 -13.78 14.11 4.69
CA GLN A 7 -13.68 12.71 5.11
C GLN A 7 -12.73 11.91 4.21
N GLN A 8 -12.72 12.18 2.90
CA GLN A 8 -11.77 11.58 1.96
C GLN A 8 -10.33 11.95 2.33
N HIS A 9 -10.07 13.23 2.58
CA HIS A 9 -8.75 13.70 3.00
C HIS A 9 -8.33 13.05 4.33
N LEU A 10 -9.22 13.03 5.32
CA LEU A 10 -8.95 12.39 6.62
C LEU A 10 -8.62 10.89 6.48
N VAL A 11 -9.35 10.16 5.63
CA VAL A 11 -9.07 8.74 5.36
C VAL A 11 -7.71 8.56 4.68
N ARG A 12 -7.34 9.45 3.76
CA ARG A 12 -6.01 9.41 3.10
C ARG A 12 -4.89 9.67 4.09
N GLU A 13 -5.00 10.71 4.91
CA GLU A 13 -4.01 11.02 5.95
C GLU A 13 -3.80 9.84 6.89
N MET A 14 -4.89 9.28 7.43
CA MET A 14 -4.79 8.27 8.48
C MET A 14 -4.42 6.88 7.99
N PHE A 15 -4.77 6.53 6.76
CA PHE A 15 -4.57 5.18 6.25
C PHE A 15 -3.66 5.12 5.04
N TRP A 16 -3.82 5.99 4.05
CA TRP A 16 -2.93 5.94 2.89
C TRP A 16 -1.53 6.37 3.28
N TYR A 17 -1.32 7.60 3.74
CA TYR A 17 0.04 8.09 4.03
C TYR A 17 0.74 7.26 5.11
N ALA A 18 0.01 6.86 6.15
CA ALA A 18 0.53 5.91 7.14
C ALA A 18 0.89 4.53 6.55
N ALA A 19 0.15 4.03 5.55
CA ALA A 19 0.53 2.78 4.87
C ALA A 19 1.79 2.93 4.02
N ASP A 20 2.04 4.12 3.47
CA ASP A 20 3.24 4.41 2.70
C ASP A 20 4.48 4.43 3.59
N ASP A 21 4.38 5.00 4.79
CA ASP A 21 5.44 4.93 5.81
C ASP A 21 5.77 3.48 6.19
N ASP A 22 4.74 2.67 6.44
CA ASP A 22 4.90 1.25 6.73
C ASP A 22 5.53 0.50 5.54
N TYR A 23 5.11 0.80 4.32
CA TYR A 23 5.68 0.19 3.11
C TYR A 23 7.17 0.50 2.98
N ILE A 24 7.59 1.76 3.15
CA ILE A 24 8.99 2.16 3.13
C ILE A 24 9.76 1.41 4.23
N CYS A 25 9.22 1.37 5.45
CA CYS A 25 9.82 0.64 6.56
C CYS A 25 9.95 -0.87 6.25
N ALA A 26 8.97 -1.47 5.57
CA ALA A 26 9.04 -2.86 5.13
C ALA A 26 10.20 -3.05 4.13
N ARG A 27 10.30 -2.22 3.09
CA ARG A 27 11.40 -2.29 2.11
C ARG A 27 12.76 -2.19 2.78
N LEU A 28 12.97 -1.19 3.64
CA LEU A 28 14.22 -1.00 4.37
C LEU A 28 14.53 -2.19 5.29
N SER A 29 13.51 -2.73 5.95
CA SER A 29 13.67 -3.89 6.83
C SER A 29 14.10 -5.14 6.04
N ALA A 30 13.47 -5.41 4.90
CA ALA A 30 13.84 -6.54 4.03
C ALA A 30 15.28 -6.41 3.53
N GLN A 31 15.67 -5.22 3.08
CA GLN A 31 17.03 -4.93 2.59
C GLN A 31 18.12 -5.12 3.65
N ASN A 32 17.79 -4.89 4.92
CA ASN A 32 18.71 -5.03 6.05
C ASN A 32 18.59 -6.39 6.77
N GLY A 33 17.82 -7.35 6.23
CA GLY A 33 17.63 -8.66 6.86
C GLY A 33 16.81 -8.64 8.16
N LEU A 34 16.11 -7.55 8.43
CA LEU A 34 15.24 -7.37 9.60
C LEU A 34 13.86 -8.00 9.34
N PHE A 35 13.83 -9.31 9.09
CA PHE A 35 12.67 -10.02 8.54
C PHE A 35 11.38 -9.93 9.37
N ARG A 36 11.48 -9.89 10.71
CA ARG A 36 10.31 -9.66 11.58
C ARG A 36 9.72 -8.27 11.40
N HIS A 37 10.58 -7.26 11.25
CA HIS A 37 10.16 -5.89 10.99
C HIS A 37 9.59 -5.76 9.58
N PHE A 38 10.15 -6.46 8.60
CA PHE A 38 9.56 -6.57 7.26
C PHE A 38 8.14 -7.13 7.34
N SER A 39 7.93 -8.31 7.93
CA SER A 39 6.61 -8.94 7.99
C SER A 39 5.58 -8.06 8.74
N TRP A 40 5.99 -7.45 9.85
CA TRP A 40 5.14 -6.53 10.60
C TRP A 40 4.72 -5.32 9.76
N ASN A 41 5.68 -4.60 9.19
CA ASN A 41 5.40 -3.39 8.42
C ASN A 41 4.64 -3.70 7.12
N ALA A 42 4.93 -4.83 6.48
CA ALA A 42 4.19 -5.30 5.31
C ALA A 42 2.71 -5.54 5.64
N ALA A 43 2.41 -6.24 6.73
CA ALA A 43 1.04 -6.46 7.18
C ALA A 43 0.32 -5.16 7.55
N GLN A 44 1.00 -4.25 8.24
CA GLN A 44 0.44 -2.94 8.59
C GLN A 44 0.12 -2.09 7.34
N CYS A 45 1.00 -2.08 6.35
CA CYS A 45 0.77 -1.43 5.06
C CYS A 45 -0.48 -1.98 4.37
N VAL A 46 -0.54 -3.30 4.18
CA VAL A 46 -1.67 -3.95 3.48
C VAL A 46 -2.98 -3.77 4.25
N GLU A 47 -2.96 -3.85 5.59
CA GLU A 47 -4.12 -3.57 6.45
C GLU A 47 -4.64 -2.15 6.24
N LYS A 48 -3.75 -1.15 6.29
CA LYS A 48 -4.12 0.25 6.16
C LYS A 48 -4.62 0.60 4.76
N LEU A 49 -3.99 0.09 3.70
CA LEU A 49 -4.52 0.24 2.32
C LEU A 49 -5.91 -0.40 2.19
N THR A 50 -6.11 -1.58 2.77
CA THR A 50 -7.42 -2.25 2.78
C THR A 50 -8.47 -1.37 3.48
N LYS A 51 -8.13 -0.79 4.65
CA LYS A 51 -9.01 0.15 5.36
C LYS A 51 -9.30 1.39 4.51
N CYS A 52 -8.28 1.98 3.90
CA CYS A 52 -8.41 3.15 3.02
C CYS A 52 -9.42 2.89 1.89
N ILE A 53 -9.24 1.80 1.13
CA ILE A 53 -10.11 1.44 0.00
C ILE A 53 -11.55 1.24 0.47
N ILE A 54 -11.77 0.50 1.56
CA ILE A 54 -13.12 0.24 2.09
C ILE A 54 -13.79 1.54 2.51
N LEU A 55 -13.09 2.42 3.24
CA LEU A 55 -13.64 3.68 3.74
C LEU A 55 -13.90 4.68 2.62
N LEU A 56 -12.98 4.78 1.64
CA LEU A 56 -13.16 5.65 0.46
C LEU A 56 -14.40 5.29 -0.35
N ASN A 57 -14.80 4.03 -0.29
CA ASN A 57 -15.99 3.51 -0.96
C ASN A 57 -17.24 3.46 -0.05
N GLY A 58 -17.20 4.15 1.09
CA GLY A 58 -18.33 4.29 2.01
C GLY A 58 -18.66 3.03 2.81
N GLY A 59 -17.72 2.10 2.91
CA GLY A 59 -17.83 0.90 3.73
C GLY A 59 -17.40 1.13 5.18
N SER A 60 -17.48 0.06 5.99
CA SER A 60 -16.95 0.05 7.35
C SER A 60 -15.74 -0.86 7.46
N ALA A 61 -14.67 -0.33 8.04
CA ALA A 61 -13.36 -0.96 8.19
C ALA A 61 -13.05 -1.29 9.66
N LYS A 62 -14.02 -1.90 10.36
CA LYS A 62 -13.90 -2.30 11.76
C LYS A 62 -13.28 -3.69 11.92
N PHE A 63 -12.01 -3.81 11.60
CA PHE A 63 -11.23 -5.02 11.84
C PHE A 63 -9.86 -4.66 12.43
N ASN A 64 -9.27 -5.58 13.19
CA ASN A 64 -7.98 -5.39 13.84
C ASN A 64 -7.10 -6.62 13.58
N HIS A 65 -5.93 -6.42 12.96
CA HIS A 65 -4.92 -7.46 12.72
C HIS A 65 -5.42 -8.70 11.98
N SER A 66 -6.53 -8.58 11.26
CA SER A 66 -7.15 -9.61 10.43
C SER A 66 -7.71 -8.95 9.17
N PHE A 67 -6.81 -8.47 8.31
CA PHE A 67 -7.09 -7.80 7.06
C PHE A 67 -7.32 -8.77 5.89
N PHE A 68 -6.87 -10.02 5.91
CA PHE A 68 -6.96 -10.93 4.76
C PHE A 68 -8.40 -11.16 4.30
N LYS A 69 -9.29 -11.49 5.25
CA LYS A 69 -10.71 -11.67 4.96
C LYS A 69 -11.36 -10.42 4.32
N PRO A 70 -11.28 -9.22 4.92
CA PRO A 70 -11.84 -8.02 4.30
C PRO A 70 -11.11 -7.61 3.01
N LEU A 71 -9.81 -7.84 2.90
CA LEU A 71 -9.05 -7.65 1.66
C LEU A 71 -9.62 -8.53 0.54
N LYS A 72 -9.83 -9.81 0.79
CA LYS A 72 -10.43 -10.73 -0.18
C LYS A 72 -11.86 -10.32 -0.53
N GLU A 73 -12.75 -10.26 0.46
CA GLU A 73 -14.20 -10.13 0.23
C GLU A 73 -14.64 -8.73 -0.21
N LYS A 74 -13.96 -7.68 0.27
CA LYS A 74 -14.39 -6.28 0.07
C LYS A 74 -13.51 -5.51 -0.89
N VAL A 75 -12.32 -6.00 -1.23
CA VAL A 75 -11.36 -5.31 -2.10
C VAL A 75 -10.99 -6.14 -3.32
N ILE A 76 -10.51 -7.38 -3.18
CA ILE A 76 -10.05 -8.14 -4.34
C ILE A 76 -11.23 -8.68 -5.14
N GLU A 77 -12.19 -9.38 -4.52
CA GLU A 77 -13.33 -9.97 -5.25
C GLU A 77 -14.18 -8.93 -6.02
N PRO A 78 -14.54 -7.77 -5.44
CA PRO A 78 -15.29 -6.75 -6.20
C PRO A 78 -14.52 -6.15 -7.38
N TYR A 79 -13.18 -6.25 -7.35
CA TYR A 79 -12.28 -5.73 -8.37
C TYR A 79 -11.43 -6.84 -9.00
N LYS A 80 -11.93 -8.08 -9.03
CA LYS A 80 -11.13 -9.27 -9.39
C LYS A 80 -10.39 -9.12 -10.72
N ARG A 81 -11.01 -8.46 -11.69
CA ARG A 81 -10.43 -8.20 -13.02
C ARG A 81 -9.25 -7.20 -13.02
N CYS A 82 -9.07 -6.44 -11.94
CA CYS A 82 -7.97 -5.50 -11.77
C CYS A 82 -6.76 -6.13 -11.07
N PHE A 83 -6.90 -7.35 -10.54
CA PHE A 83 -5.84 -8.09 -9.87
C PHE A 83 -5.41 -9.29 -10.71
N PRO A 84 -4.12 -9.66 -10.69
CA PRO A 84 -3.68 -10.92 -11.24
C PRO A 84 -4.10 -12.07 -10.32
N GLU A 85 -4.22 -13.27 -10.86
CA GLU A 85 -4.44 -14.47 -10.04
C GLU A 85 -3.18 -14.80 -9.23
N THR A 86 -2.01 -14.59 -9.84
CA THR A 86 -0.69 -14.85 -9.26
C THR A 86 0.18 -13.59 -9.18
N LEU A 87 1.00 -13.50 -8.15
CA LEU A 87 2.06 -12.50 -8.01
C LEU A 87 3.37 -13.07 -8.57
N ASP A 88 3.53 -12.96 -9.89
CA ASP A 88 4.73 -13.42 -10.59
C ASP A 88 5.75 -12.28 -10.77
N VAL A 89 6.92 -12.44 -10.15
CA VAL A 89 8.01 -11.47 -10.23
C VAL A 89 8.98 -11.73 -11.38
N SER A 90 8.87 -12.87 -12.06
CA SER A 90 9.80 -13.28 -13.12
C SER A 90 9.83 -12.31 -14.31
N ALA A 91 8.74 -11.58 -14.53
CA ALA A 91 8.62 -10.57 -15.58
C ALA A 91 9.55 -9.36 -15.39
N PHE A 92 10.03 -9.10 -14.17
CA PHE A 92 10.85 -7.92 -13.86
C PHE A 92 12.01 -8.18 -12.90
N CYS A 93 12.14 -9.40 -12.38
CA CYS A 93 13.26 -9.83 -11.56
C CYS A 93 14.07 -10.90 -12.29
N LYS A 94 15.40 -10.80 -12.24
CA LYS A 94 16.26 -11.91 -12.68
C LYS A 94 16.17 -13.04 -11.66
N VAL A 95 15.47 -14.09 -12.03
CA VAL A 95 15.28 -15.29 -11.21
C VAL A 95 16.27 -16.36 -11.66
N LYS A 96 17.04 -16.91 -10.72
CA LYS A 96 17.87 -18.09 -10.99
C LYS A 96 16.98 -19.32 -11.04
N ASP A 97 17.30 -20.29 -11.89
CA ASP A 97 16.53 -21.55 -12.02
C ASP A 97 16.30 -22.23 -10.66
N SER A 98 17.30 -22.23 -9.78
CA SER A 98 17.21 -22.80 -8.42
C SER A 98 16.21 -22.10 -7.49
N MET A 99 15.66 -20.96 -7.88
CA MET A 99 14.73 -20.13 -7.11
C MET A 99 13.43 -19.86 -7.87
N ALA A 100 13.23 -20.52 -9.03
CA ALA A 100 12.05 -20.31 -9.88
C ALA A 100 10.73 -20.58 -9.16
N HIS A 101 10.71 -21.57 -8.25
CA HIS A 101 9.53 -21.91 -7.46
C HIS A 101 9.12 -20.86 -6.43
N TYR A 102 9.99 -19.89 -6.12
CA TYR A 102 9.64 -18.75 -5.26
C TYR A 102 9.17 -17.52 -6.04
N ALA A 103 9.40 -17.48 -7.35
CA ALA A 103 9.15 -16.28 -8.15
C ALA A 103 7.66 -15.99 -8.36
N SER A 104 6.80 -17.00 -8.24
CA SER A 104 5.37 -16.87 -8.38
C SER A 104 4.66 -17.51 -7.19
N GLU A 105 3.53 -16.93 -6.79
CA GLU A 105 2.68 -17.37 -5.69
C GLU A 105 1.27 -16.85 -5.94
N GLU A 106 0.25 -17.62 -5.57
CA GLU A 106 -1.15 -17.20 -5.68
C GLU A 106 -1.38 -15.94 -4.83
N LEU A 107 -2.14 -14.98 -5.37
CA LEU A 107 -2.38 -13.68 -4.72
C LEU A 107 -2.92 -13.83 -3.31
N PHE A 108 -3.89 -14.74 -3.12
CA PHE A 108 -4.51 -14.97 -1.83
C PHE A 108 -3.58 -15.68 -0.85
N ASP A 109 -2.80 -16.65 -1.30
CA ASP A 109 -1.83 -17.36 -0.47
C ASP A 109 -0.77 -16.38 0.05
N PHE A 110 -0.27 -15.50 -0.82
CA PHE A 110 0.67 -14.46 -0.42
C PHE A 110 0.06 -13.49 0.61
N ALA A 111 -1.17 -13.02 0.37
CA ALA A 111 -1.84 -12.08 1.26
C ALA A 111 -2.12 -12.68 2.64
N GLU A 112 -2.59 -13.93 2.70
CA GLU A 112 -2.81 -14.67 3.94
C GLU A 112 -1.49 -14.87 4.71
N ARG A 113 -0.41 -15.21 3.99
CA ARG A 113 0.91 -15.41 4.59
C ARG A 113 1.53 -14.15 5.16
N ILE A 114 1.35 -13.00 4.50
CA ILE A 114 1.78 -11.69 5.03
C ILE A 114 1.04 -11.36 6.33
N GLU A 115 -0.26 -11.64 6.40
CA GLU A 115 -1.03 -11.49 7.64
C GLU A 115 -0.49 -12.39 8.75
N GLU A 116 -0.30 -13.68 8.47
CA GLU A 116 0.16 -14.67 9.44
C GLU A 116 1.50 -14.25 10.09
N TYR A 117 2.49 -13.89 9.27
CA TYR A 117 3.82 -13.53 9.79
C TYR A 117 3.91 -12.09 10.31
N GLY A 118 3.00 -11.21 9.89
CA GLY A 118 2.85 -9.87 10.43
C GLY A 118 2.04 -9.79 11.72
N HIS A 119 1.49 -10.91 12.19
CA HIS A 119 0.71 -10.95 13.43
C HIS A 119 1.55 -10.56 14.66
N THR A 120 0.91 -10.04 15.71
CA THR A 120 1.56 -9.60 16.96
C THR A 120 2.39 -10.71 17.61
N ASN A 121 1.96 -11.96 17.49
CA ASN A 121 2.70 -13.15 17.94
C ASN A 121 4.08 -13.29 17.27
N GLY A 122 4.19 -12.89 15.99
CA GLY A 122 5.46 -12.84 15.26
C GLY A 122 6.42 -11.78 15.81
N ARG A 123 5.89 -10.66 16.31
CA ARG A 123 6.66 -9.58 16.97
C ARG A 123 7.26 -10.05 18.30
N TYR A 124 6.49 -10.79 19.10
CA TYR A 124 6.96 -11.35 20.38
C TYR A 124 7.70 -12.68 20.25
N ARG A 125 8.11 -13.05 19.03
CA ARG A 125 8.88 -14.27 18.73
C ARG A 125 8.20 -15.57 19.17
N GLN A 126 6.88 -15.56 19.27
CA GLN A 126 6.10 -16.76 19.58
C GLN A 126 5.96 -17.67 18.35
N ILE A 127 6.14 -17.11 17.15
CA ILE A 127 6.12 -17.82 15.86
C ILE A 127 7.43 -17.52 15.12
N PRO A 128 8.03 -18.48 14.39
CA PRO A 128 9.16 -18.22 13.50
C PRO A 128 8.77 -17.20 12.43
N ALA A 129 9.67 -16.25 12.15
CA ALA A 129 9.50 -15.38 11.00
C ALA A 129 9.93 -16.14 9.74
N ARG A 130 9.03 -16.26 8.77
CA ARG A 130 9.34 -16.89 7.49
C ARG A 130 9.16 -15.86 6.39
N VAL A 131 10.28 -15.33 5.93
CA VAL A 131 10.36 -14.51 4.72
C VAL A 131 10.96 -15.39 3.64
N LEU A 132 10.23 -15.54 2.54
CA LEU A 132 10.66 -16.30 1.38
C LEU A 132 11.41 -15.39 0.40
N PRO A 133 12.23 -15.96 -0.49
CA PRO A 133 12.76 -15.22 -1.62
C PRO A 133 11.63 -14.52 -2.40
N PHE A 134 11.92 -13.31 -2.86
CA PHE A 134 11.01 -12.45 -3.63
C PHE A 134 9.79 -11.88 -2.88
N ASP A 135 9.66 -12.07 -1.57
CA ASP A 135 8.54 -11.52 -0.79
C ASP A 135 8.45 -9.99 -0.87
N LEU A 136 9.60 -9.30 -0.90
CA LEU A 136 9.64 -7.85 -1.09
C LEU A 136 9.01 -7.45 -2.43
N GLN A 137 9.36 -8.15 -3.50
CA GLN A 137 8.88 -7.85 -4.85
C GLN A 137 7.40 -8.22 -5.04
N LYS A 138 6.93 -9.29 -4.40
CA LYS A 138 5.50 -9.61 -4.34
C LYS A 138 4.72 -8.58 -3.53
N LEU A 139 5.30 -8.07 -2.43
CA LEU A 139 4.72 -6.96 -1.68
C LEU A 139 4.61 -5.71 -2.54
N ASP A 140 5.65 -5.37 -3.31
CA ASP A 140 5.64 -4.23 -4.23
C ASP A 140 4.48 -4.34 -5.24
N LEU A 141 4.26 -5.52 -5.82
CA LEU A 141 3.12 -5.78 -6.72
C LEU A 141 1.77 -5.60 -6.01
N LEU A 142 1.59 -6.23 -4.85
CA LEU A 142 0.34 -6.15 -4.10
C LEU A 142 0.02 -4.70 -3.71
N VAL A 143 0.99 -3.97 -3.17
CA VAL A 143 0.84 -2.56 -2.78
C VAL A 143 0.49 -1.70 -4.00
N PHE A 144 1.12 -1.94 -5.15
CA PHE A 144 0.79 -1.26 -6.39
C PHE A 144 -0.69 -1.42 -6.76
N PHE A 145 -1.21 -2.66 -6.80
CA PHE A 145 -2.62 -2.88 -7.12
C PHE A 145 -3.57 -2.23 -6.11
N LEU A 146 -3.24 -2.30 -4.81
CA LEU A 146 -4.06 -1.71 -3.77
C LEU A 146 -4.06 -0.17 -3.82
N ARG A 147 -2.91 0.46 -4.05
CA ARG A 147 -2.83 1.94 -4.13
C ARG A 147 -3.68 2.51 -5.26
N ARG A 148 -3.80 1.81 -6.39
CA ARG A 148 -4.66 2.23 -7.51
C ARG A 148 -6.14 2.28 -7.12
N LEU A 149 -6.54 1.52 -6.12
CA LEU A 149 -7.90 1.51 -5.58
C LEU A 149 -8.12 2.50 -4.45
N CYS A 150 -7.10 3.25 -4.02
CA CYS A 150 -7.21 4.31 -3.01
C CYS A 150 -7.84 5.60 -3.57
N ALA A 151 -8.87 5.45 -4.40
CA ALA A 151 -9.67 6.52 -4.96
C ALA A 151 -11.16 6.27 -4.68
N PRO A 152 -11.95 7.32 -4.42
CA PRO A 152 -13.39 7.17 -4.25
C PRO A 152 -14.04 6.76 -5.57
N MET A 153 -14.87 5.72 -5.55
CA MET A 153 -15.59 5.29 -6.74
C MET A 153 -16.63 6.30 -7.19
N PRO A 154 -16.77 6.53 -8.51
CA PRO A 154 -17.86 7.34 -9.03
C PRO A 154 -19.23 6.77 -8.63
N LEU A 155 -20.17 7.67 -8.33
CA LEU A 155 -21.53 7.31 -7.94
C LEU A 155 -22.35 6.78 -9.12
N ASN A 156 -22.18 7.36 -10.30
CA ASN A 156 -22.90 6.96 -11.50
C ASN A 156 -22.39 5.60 -11.99
N ALA A 157 -23.30 4.66 -12.25
CA ALA A 157 -22.96 3.33 -12.75
C ALA A 157 -22.15 3.34 -14.06
N SER A 158 -22.43 4.29 -14.96
CA SER A 158 -21.68 4.48 -16.20
C SER A 158 -20.25 4.96 -15.94
N GLN A 159 -20.09 5.98 -15.09
CA GLN A 159 -18.76 6.48 -14.68
C GLN A 159 -17.98 5.43 -13.89
N ARG A 160 -18.68 4.63 -13.07
CA ARG A 160 -18.10 3.50 -12.34
C ARG A 160 -17.57 2.44 -13.30
N LYS A 161 -18.35 2.08 -14.32
CA LYS A 161 -17.92 1.14 -15.35
C LYS A 161 -16.71 1.69 -16.11
N GLN A 162 -16.72 2.96 -16.49
CA GLN A 162 -15.58 3.63 -17.14
C GLN A 162 -14.34 3.65 -16.23
N HIS A 163 -14.50 3.93 -14.94
CA HIS A 163 -13.40 3.93 -13.98
C HIS A 163 -12.81 2.52 -13.77
N ILE A 164 -13.66 1.49 -13.67
CA ILE A 164 -13.19 0.10 -13.63
C ILE A 164 -12.49 -0.28 -14.94
N LEU A 165 -13.02 0.17 -16.08
CA LEU A 165 -12.37 -0.05 -17.38
C LEU A 165 -11.02 0.67 -17.45
N SER A 166 -10.88 1.90 -16.95
CA SER A 166 -9.56 2.56 -16.91
C SER A 166 -8.58 1.82 -16.02
N LEU A 167 -9.04 1.26 -14.90
CA LEU A 167 -8.21 0.40 -14.05
C LEU A 167 -7.82 -0.92 -14.75
N GLN A 168 -8.63 -1.40 -15.69
CA GLN A 168 -8.39 -2.62 -16.50
C GLN A 168 -7.62 -2.34 -17.80
N GLU A 169 -7.73 -1.18 -18.41
CA GLU A 169 -7.04 -0.83 -19.67
C GLU A 169 -5.56 -0.54 -19.39
N ASP A 170 -5.27 -0.01 -18.22
CA ASP A 170 -3.92 0.02 -17.64
C ASP A 170 -3.35 -1.38 -17.35
N PHE A 171 -4.03 -2.49 -17.69
CA PHE A 171 -3.49 -3.84 -17.60
C PHE A 171 -2.44 -4.14 -18.68
N LEU A 172 -2.30 -3.30 -19.72
CA LEU A 172 -1.15 -3.29 -20.63
C LEU A 172 0.09 -2.59 -20.05
N PHE A 173 0.08 -2.31 -18.75
CA PHE A 173 1.25 -1.93 -18.00
C PHE A 173 2.15 -3.16 -17.85
N THR A 174 2.95 -3.43 -18.88
CA THR A 174 4.19 -4.16 -18.63
C THR A 174 4.91 -3.36 -17.55
N THR A 175 5.38 -4.02 -16.48
CA THR A 175 6.15 -3.39 -15.38
C THR A 175 7.30 -2.51 -15.87
N ALA A 176 7.69 -2.67 -17.14
CA ALA A 176 8.59 -1.82 -17.87
C ALA A 176 7.99 -0.48 -18.34
N THR A 177 6.72 -0.31 -18.74
CA THR A 177 6.36 0.82 -19.62
C THR A 177 5.77 2.08 -19.01
N GLN A 178 5.13 2.10 -17.84
CA GLN A 178 4.34 3.28 -17.47
C GLN A 178 4.29 3.68 -15.99
N TRP A 179 5.36 3.47 -15.21
CA TRP A 179 5.48 4.26 -13.96
C TRP A 179 5.31 5.75 -14.35
N PRO A 180 4.28 6.49 -13.87
CA PRO A 180 3.88 7.77 -14.48
C PRO A 180 4.94 8.87 -14.38
N THR A 181 6.01 8.64 -13.62
CA THR A 181 7.20 9.50 -13.50
C THR A 181 8.33 9.12 -14.46
N VAL A 182 8.17 8.10 -15.31
CA VAL A 182 9.21 7.57 -16.22
C VAL A 182 8.79 7.69 -17.69
N ASN A 183 8.13 8.79 -18.06
CA ASN A 183 8.07 9.18 -19.46
C ASN A 183 9.42 9.82 -19.84
N GLY A 184 10.27 9.05 -20.53
CA GLY A 184 11.50 9.54 -21.14
C GLY A 184 12.77 8.72 -20.91
N PHE A 185 12.76 7.69 -20.05
CA PHE A 185 13.98 6.91 -19.78
C PHE A 185 14.01 5.56 -20.51
N THR A 186 15.18 5.27 -21.06
CA THR A 186 15.55 3.98 -21.66
C THR A 186 15.38 2.83 -20.65
N PHE A 187 15.36 1.58 -21.12
CA PHE A 187 15.16 0.36 -20.30
C PHE A 187 16.03 0.32 -19.01
N LYS A 188 17.22 0.96 -19.05
CA LYS A 188 18.13 1.12 -17.93
C LYS A 188 17.57 1.99 -16.78
N GLY A 189 16.82 3.06 -17.08
CA GLY A 189 16.19 3.92 -16.07
C GLY A 189 15.00 3.26 -15.35
N LYS A 190 14.34 2.31 -16.02
CA LYS A 190 13.28 1.48 -15.41
C LYS A 190 13.87 0.43 -14.47
N GLU A 191 15.03 -0.13 -14.81
CA GLU A 191 15.81 -0.97 -13.90
C GLU A 191 16.35 -0.18 -12.71
N ASP A 192 16.77 1.08 -12.91
CA ASP A 192 17.21 1.99 -11.84
C ASP A 192 16.05 2.40 -10.89
N ALA A 193 14.82 2.56 -11.41
CA ALA A 193 13.61 2.73 -10.58
C ALA A 193 13.27 1.50 -9.73
N LEU A 194 13.86 0.34 -10.03
CA LEU A 194 13.69 -0.87 -9.23
C LEU A 194 14.94 -1.18 -8.37
N ARG A 195 16.02 -0.39 -8.52
CA ARG A 195 17.27 -0.57 -7.78
C ARG A 195 17.25 0.15 -6.43
N ARG A 196 18.24 -0.24 -5.62
CA ARG A 196 18.48 0.06 -4.20
C ARG A 196 18.25 1.51 -3.76
N ASP A 197 18.38 2.46 -4.68
CA ASP A 197 18.33 3.91 -4.42
C ASP A 197 16.99 4.56 -4.83
N ASN A 198 16.01 3.80 -5.33
CA ASN A 198 14.72 4.38 -5.71
C ASN A 198 13.78 4.60 -4.51
N THR A 199 13.99 5.70 -3.80
CA THR A 199 12.98 6.38 -2.96
C THR A 199 12.12 7.35 -3.78
N ALA A 200 12.37 7.50 -5.09
CA ALA A 200 11.84 8.57 -5.93
C ALA A 200 10.39 8.40 -6.41
N ASN A 201 9.62 7.44 -5.85
CA ASN A 201 8.18 7.31 -6.14
C ASN A 201 7.29 8.15 -5.21
N PHE A 202 7.88 9.09 -4.47
CA PHE A 202 7.18 10.08 -3.66
C PHE A 202 7.71 11.50 -3.95
N PRO A 203 7.49 12.08 -5.15
CA PRO A 203 7.84 13.48 -5.39
C PRO A 203 7.16 14.44 -4.38
N GLU A 204 6.01 14.04 -3.86
CA GLU A 204 5.26 14.72 -2.79
C GLU A 204 6.03 14.83 -1.46
N LEU A 205 7.00 13.94 -1.20
CA LEU A 205 7.87 13.99 -0.01
C LEU A 205 9.09 14.90 -0.19
N PHE A 206 9.36 15.37 -1.42
CA PHE A 206 10.57 16.15 -1.75
C PHE A 206 10.29 17.53 -2.32
N ASP A 207 9.10 17.81 -2.86
CA ASP A 207 8.74 19.16 -3.34
C ASP A 207 8.57 20.20 -2.20
N GLU A 208 8.65 19.78 -0.93
CA GLU A 208 8.79 20.66 0.24
C GLU A 208 10.05 20.40 1.09
N LEU A 209 11.16 19.95 0.49
CA LEU A 209 12.46 19.98 1.18
C LEU A 209 13.31 21.15 0.65
N PRO A 210 13.07 22.40 1.12
CA PRO A 210 14.11 23.41 1.06
C PRO A 210 15.27 22.91 1.95
N GLY A 211 16.47 22.92 1.38
CA GLY A 211 17.65 22.27 1.94
C GLY A 211 17.88 22.48 3.44
N GLY A 212 18.39 21.42 4.08
CA GLY A 212 18.86 21.51 5.47
C GLY A 212 18.59 20.24 6.25
N TRP A 213 19.43 19.23 6.08
CA TRP A 213 19.53 18.08 6.99
C TRP A 213 20.11 18.46 8.38
N ALA A 214 19.95 19.71 8.83
CA ALA A 214 20.33 20.18 10.15
C ALA A 214 19.49 21.39 10.55
N SER A 215 19.01 21.37 11.81
CA SER A 215 18.39 22.49 12.55
C SER A 215 16.93 22.83 12.24
N ALA A 216 16.00 22.04 12.77
CA ALA A 216 14.74 22.57 13.34
C ALA A 216 14.06 21.57 14.30
N VAL A 217 14.79 21.07 15.31
CA VAL A 217 14.15 20.75 16.60
C VAL A 217 14.14 22.06 17.40
N ALA A 218 13.50 23.09 16.83
CA ALA A 218 13.15 24.28 17.58
C ALA A 218 11.78 24.01 18.17
N ALA A 219 11.72 24.02 19.50
CA ALA A 219 10.53 23.83 20.30
C ALA A 219 9.32 24.57 19.72
N ALA A 220 8.46 23.84 19.03
CA ALA A 220 7.09 24.24 18.79
C ALA A 220 6.22 23.27 19.59
N PRO A 221 5.39 23.75 20.53
CA PRO A 221 4.37 22.90 21.11
C PRO A 221 3.40 22.54 19.98
N LEU A 222 3.63 21.37 19.38
CA LEU A 222 2.80 20.82 18.32
C LEU A 222 1.47 20.40 18.95
N GLU A 223 0.55 21.36 19.07
CA GLU A 223 -0.85 21.04 19.28
C GLU A 223 -1.36 20.31 18.04
N THR A 224 -1.93 19.15 18.30
CA THR A 224 -2.51 18.13 17.42
C THR A 224 -3.51 18.67 16.36
N ALA A 225 -3.85 19.96 16.41
CA ALA A 225 -4.84 20.64 15.58
C ALA A 225 -4.41 20.93 14.14
N LYS A 226 -3.10 20.99 13.82
CA LYS A 226 -2.64 21.31 12.46
C LYS A 226 -2.79 20.16 11.45
N TRP A 227 -2.71 18.91 11.89
CA TRP A 227 -2.82 17.74 11.01
C TRP A 227 -4.28 17.38 10.67
N THR A 228 -5.22 17.76 11.52
CA THR A 228 -6.67 17.54 11.31
C THR A 228 -7.42 18.82 10.96
N GLY A 229 -6.73 19.92 10.64
CA GLY A 229 -7.23 21.30 10.73
C GLY A 229 -8.49 21.68 9.91
N LEU A 230 -9.06 20.76 9.14
CA LEU A 230 -10.35 20.91 8.44
C LEU A 230 -11.43 19.93 8.92
N ALA A 231 -11.07 18.89 9.66
CA ALA A 231 -11.99 17.88 10.15
C ALA A 231 -12.73 18.37 11.39
N SER A 232 -14.06 18.41 11.30
CA SER A 232 -14.91 18.75 12.44
C SER A 232 -14.90 17.62 13.49
N THR A 233 -15.41 17.91 14.70
CA THR A 233 -15.68 16.87 15.70
C THR A 233 -16.64 15.80 15.17
N GLU A 234 -17.56 16.18 14.28
CA GLU A 234 -18.46 15.28 13.58
C GLU A 234 -17.72 14.35 12.61
N ASP A 235 -16.73 14.84 11.87
CA ASP A 235 -15.91 14.01 10.97
C ASP A 235 -15.05 13.00 11.74
N LEU A 236 -14.49 13.41 12.88
CA LEU A 236 -13.74 12.51 13.76
C LEU A 236 -14.65 11.47 14.42
N SER A 237 -15.85 11.87 14.82
CA SER A 237 -16.87 10.97 15.37
C SER A 237 -17.33 9.96 14.31
N TRP A 238 -17.58 10.44 13.08
CA TRP A 238 -17.88 9.61 11.92
C TRP A 238 -16.78 8.58 11.71
N LEU A 239 -15.51 9.00 11.68
CA LEU A 239 -14.40 8.09 11.45
C LEU A 239 -14.33 7.00 12.52
N LYS A 240 -14.45 7.35 13.81
CA LYS A 240 -14.52 6.38 14.91
C LYS A 240 -15.72 5.44 14.78
N SER A 241 -16.81 5.90 14.17
CA SER A 241 -18.00 5.09 13.93
C SER A 241 -17.84 4.10 12.79
N VAL A 242 -16.91 4.31 11.84
CA VAL A 242 -16.75 3.46 10.64
C VAL A 242 -15.42 2.70 10.59
N ALA A 243 -14.38 3.21 11.24
CA ALA A 243 -13.05 2.63 11.33
C ALA A 243 -12.77 2.20 12.77
N LYS A 244 -12.09 1.07 12.93
CA LYS A 244 -11.53 0.69 14.23
C LYS A 244 -10.12 1.28 14.29
N ILE A 245 -10.03 2.41 14.98
CA ILE A 245 -8.83 3.21 15.24
C ILE A 245 -8.35 2.99 16.67
#